data_AF-A0A1V4RG17-F1
#
_entry.id   AF-A0A1V4RG17-F1
#
_cell.length_a   1.000
_cell.length_b   1.000
_cell.length_c   1.000
_cell.angle_alpha   90.00
_cell.angle_beta   90.00
_cell.angle_gamma   90.00
#
_symmetry.space_group_name_H-M   'P 1'
#
loop_
_entity.id
_entity.type
_entity.pdbx_description
1 polymer ?
#
loop_
_entity_poly.entity_id
_entity_poly.type
_entity_poly.pdbx_seq_one_letter_code
_entity_poly.pdbx_strand_id
1 'polypeptide(L)'
;MSLVRQTGTDVIVGTGGGKVLDTAKAVAWHTDLPIMTVPTSAATCSAWSEISPVYTPDGLYIRTLSLSKNPDVTLVDPHIIARAPARLLSAGMGDSLAKWYESRVSTERIEKDP
;
A
#
# COMPACT_ATOMS: atom_id res chain seq x y z
N MET A 1 -10.64 3.08 14.66
CA MET A 1 -11.89 2.31 14.46
C MET A 1 -13.13 2.98 15.06
N SER A 2 -13.03 3.73 16.16
CA SER A 2 -14.17 4.46 16.74
C SER A 2 -14.87 5.39 15.74
N LEU A 3 -14.11 6.19 14.99
CA LEU A 3 -14.65 7.11 13.99
C LEU A 3 -15.43 6.39 12.88
N VAL A 4 -14.91 5.28 12.37
CA VAL A 4 -15.57 4.46 11.34
C VAL A 4 -16.95 3.99 11.83
N ARG A 5 -17.02 3.51 13.08
CA ARG A 5 -18.29 3.06 13.69
C ARG A 5 -19.27 4.20 13.96
N GLN A 6 -18.77 5.36 14.43
CA GLN A 6 -19.61 6.52 14.75
C GLN A 6 -20.27 7.15 13.52
N THR A 7 -19.58 7.08 12.38
CA THR A 7 -20.04 7.69 11.13
C THR A 7 -20.88 6.76 10.28
N GLY A 8 -21.00 5.47 10.65
CA GLY A 8 -21.66 4.46 9.81
C GLY A 8 -20.97 4.31 8.45
N THR A 9 -19.64 4.32 8.42
CA THR A 9 -18.87 4.24 7.16
C THR A 9 -19.01 2.86 6.52
N ASP A 10 -19.33 2.84 5.22
CA ASP A 10 -19.45 1.59 4.42
C ASP A 10 -18.20 1.29 3.58
N VAL A 11 -17.35 2.28 3.30
CA VAL A 11 -16.16 2.16 2.44
C VAL A 11 -15.03 3.01 2.98
N ILE A 12 -13.80 2.47 2.97
CA ILE A 12 -12.59 3.23 3.27
C ILE A 12 -11.95 3.75 1.99
N VAL A 13 -11.59 5.05 1.96
CA VAL A 13 -10.84 5.64 0.85
C VAL A 13 -9.54 6.22 1.39
N GLY A 14 -8.40 5.66 0.97
CA GLY A 14 -7.08 6.16 1.31
C GLY A 14 -6.50 7.00 0.17
N THR A 15 -6.22 8.28 0.40
CA THR A 15 -5.62 9.17 -0.61
C THR A 15 -4.33 9.78 -0.09
N GLY A 16 -3.19 9.50 -0.73
CA GLY A 16 -1.90 10.00 -0.25
C GLY A 16 -0.69 9.20 -0.72
N GLY A 17 0.40 9.26 0.05
CA GLY A 17 1.59 8.41 -0.12
C GLY A 17 1.53 7.14 0.72
N GLY A 18 2.60 6.34 0.73
CA GLY A 18 2.61 4.99 1.31
C GLY A 18 2.03 4.88 2.72
N LYS A 19 2.48 5.71 3.67
CA LYS A 19 1.97 5.69 5.07
C LYS A 19 0.46 5.91 5.17
N VAL A 20 -0.11 6.79 4.34
CA VAL A 20 -1.55 7.04 4.32
C VAL A 20 -2.30 5.82 3.80
N LEU A 21 -1.81 5.24 2.70
CA LEU A 21 -2.43 4.06 2.07
C LEU A 21 -2.34 2.83 2.98
N ASP A 22 -1.21 2.61 3.62
CA ASP A 22 -1.00 1.53 4.59
C ASP A 22 -1.91 1.71 5.82
N THR A 23 -2.05 2.92 6.34
CA THR A 23 -3.02 3.21 7.42
C THR A 23 -4.46 2.92 7.00
N ALA A 24 -4.87 3.37 5.81
CA ALA A 24 -6.22 3.12 5.30
C ALA A 24 -6.49 1.63 5.11
N LYS A 25 -5.54 0.88 4.53
CA LYS A 25 -5.61 -0.58 4.39
C LYS A 25 -5.73 -1.28 5.75
N ALA A 26 -4.93 -0.88 6.73
CA ALA A 26 -5.03 -1.42 8.08
C ALA A 26 -6.38 -1.11 8.72
N VAL A 27 -6.94 0.08 8.52
CA VAL A 27 -8.29 0.42 9.00
C VAL A 27 -9.34 -0.48 8.37
N ALA A 28 -9.36 -0.56 7.04
CA ALA A 28 -10.30 -1.40 6.29
C ALA A 28 -10.25 -2.86 6.73
N TRP A 29 -9.05 -3.40 6.93
CA TRP A 29 -8.84 -4.77 7.40
C TRP A 29 -9.39 -5.01 8.82
N HIS A 30 -9.19 -4.08 9.75
CA HIS A 30 -9.74 -4.22 11.12
C HIS A 30 -11.27 -4.02 11.19
N THR A 31 -11.86 -3.36 10.21
CA THR A 31 -13.30 -3.07 10.16
C THR A 31 -14.07 -3.96 9.21
N ASP A 32 -13.38 -4.84 8.48
CA ASP A 32 -13.94 -5.69 7.43
C ASP A 32 -14.77 -4.90 6.39
N LEU A 33 -14.22 -3.76 5.97
CA LEU A 33 -14.84 -2.87 4.97
C LEU A 33 -14.07 -2.91 3.65
N PRO A 34 -14.75 -2.71 2.51
CA PRO A 34 -14.07 -2.51 1.24
C PRO A 34 -13.19 -1.25 1.25
N ILE A 35 -12.14 -1.26 0.43
CA ILE A 35 -11.17 -0.17 0.35
C ILE A 35 -10.83 0.23 -1.09
N MET A 36 -10.80 1.54 -1.30
CA MET A 36 -10.18 2.18 -2.47
C MET A 36 -8.89 2.90 -2.06
N THR A 37 -7.81 2.70 -2.81
CA THR A 37 -6.56 3.46 -2.68
C THR A 37 -6.38 4.43 -3.86
N VAL A 38 -6.00 5.66 -3.55
CA VAL A 38 -5.76 6.74 -4.52
C VAL A 38 -4.35 7.32 -4.27
N PRO A 39 -3.29 6.73 -4.85
CA PRO A 39 -1.94 7.25 -4.66
C PRO A 39 -1.78 8.64 -5.27
N THR A 40 -1.16 9.54 -4.51
CA THR A 40 -0.78 10.89 -4.99
C THR A 40 0.69 10.99 -5.41
N SER A 41 1.44 9.89 -5.21
CA SER A 41 2.82 9.72 -5.66
C SER A 41 3.10 8.25 -5.93
N ALA A 42 3.95 7.95 -6.91
CA ALA A 42 4.41 6.60 -7.20
C ALA A 42 5.76 6.30 -6.51
N ALA A 43 5.79 6.39 -5.17
CA ALA A 43 7.03 6.22 -4.40
C ALA A 43 7.26 4.82 -3.82
N THR A 44 6.19 4.02 -3.68
CA THR A 44 6.22 2.66 -3.13
C THR A 44 5.12 1.81 -3.77
N CYS A 45 5.19 0.49 -3.58
CA CYS A 45 4.12 -0.44 -3.98
C CYS A 45 2.87 -0.44 -3.06
N SER A 46 2.83 0.43 -2.04
CA SER A 46 1.77 0.42 -0.99
C SER A 46 0.35 0.61 -1.54
N ALA A 47 0.20 1.20 -2.73
CA ALA A 47 -1.12 1.43 -3.33
C ALA A 47 -1.90 0.15 -3.60
N TRP A 48 -1.23 -0.96 -3.93
CA TRP A 48 -1.88 -2.23 -4.30
C TRP A 48 -1.59 -3.37 -3.32
N SER A 49 -0.46 -3.35 -2.61
CA SER A 49 -0.01 -4.52 -1.86
C SER A 49 -0.92 -4.91 -0.69
N GLU A 50 -1.09 -6.22 -0.47
CA GLU A 50 -1.80 -6.84 0.68
C GLU A 50 -0.99 -6.81 2.00
N ILE A 51 -0.02 -5.89 2.10
CA ILE A 51 0.80 -5.70 3.28
C ILE A 51 0.72 -4.25 3.76
N SER A 52 0.82 -4.05 5.08
CA SER A 52 0.85 -2.71 5.68
C SER A 52 1.94 -2.66 6.76
N PRO A 53 3.08 -1.99 6.49
CA PRO A 53 4.10 -1.75 7.51
C PRO A 53 3.58 -0.84 8.64
N VAL A 54 3.95 -1.16 9.88
CA VAL A 54 3.57 -0.41 11.08
C VAL A 54 4.83 0.15 11.73
N TYR A 55 4.76 1.41 12.14
CA TYR A 55 5.88 2.15 12.71
C TYR A 55 5.53 2.74 14.07
N THR A 56 6.54 3.01 14.88
CA THR A 56 6.42 3.87 16.06
C THR A 56 6.16 5.33 15.63
N PRO A 57 5.72 6.21 16.54
CA PRO A 57 5.62 7.65 16.26
C PRO A 57 6.93 8.26 15.76
N ASP A 58 8.07 7.77 16.25
CA ASP A 58 9.42 8.20 15.82
C ASP A 58 9.85 7.62 14.46
N GLY A 59 8.99 6.81 13.82
CA GLY A 59 9.23 6.25 12.50
C GLY A 59 10.03 4.95 12.48
N LEU A 60 10.26 4.31 13.64
CA LEU A 60 10.94 3.02 13.71
C LEU A 60 10.00 1.89 13.29
N TYR A 61 10.49 0.97 12.46
CA TYR A 61 9.72 -0.20 12.03
C TYR A 61 9.38 -1.10 13.23
N ILE A 62 8.12 -1.54 13.33
CA ILE A 62 7.64 -2.48 14.34
C ILE A 62 7.41 -3.85 13.71
N ARG A 63 6.54 -3.91 12.70
CA ARG A 63 6.12 -5.14 12.02
C ARG A 63 5.39 -4.80 10.72
N THR A 64 5.22 -5.80 9.87
CA THR A 64 4.32 -5.75 8.71
C THR A 64 3.04 -6.52 9.02
N LEU A 65 1.88 -5.90 8.79
CA LEU A 65 0.60 -6.61 8.79
C LEU A 65 0.45 -7.34 7.45
N SER A 66 0.18 -8.64 7.51
CA SER A 66 -0.31 -9.41 6.37
C SER A 66 -1.82 -9.26 6.33
N LEU A 67 -2.33 -8.56 5.33
CA LEU A 67 -3.76 -8.34 5.16
C LEU A 67 -4.37 -9.55 4.46
N SER A 68 -5.68 -9.73 4.59
CA SER A 68 -6.39 -10.87 3.98
C SER A 68 -6.61 -10.71 2.47
N LYS A 69 -6.44 -9.50 1.92
CA LYS A 69 -6.61 -9.19 0.50
C LYS A 69 -5.88 -7.91 0.09
N ASN A 70 -5.63 -7.75 -1.20
CA ASN A 70 -5.31 -6.46 -1.83
C ASN A 70 -6.49 -5.47 -1.75
N PRO A 71 -6.27 -4.16 -1.97
CA PRO A 71 -7.36 -3.21 -2.12
C PRO A 71 -8.36 -3.60 -3.21
N ASP A 72 -9.65 -3.31 -2.98
CA ASP A 72 -10.72 -3.61 -3.96
C ASP A 72 -10.57 -2.78 -5.23
N VAL A 73 -10.10 -1.53 -5.09
CA VAL A 73 -9.80 -0.63 -6.20
C VAL A 73 -8.52 0.17 -5.90
N THR A 74 -7.65 0.28 -6.89
CA THR A 74 -6.55 1.25 -6.89
C THR A 74 -6.73 2.23 -8.05
N LEU A 75 -7.08 3.47 -7.75
CA LEU A 75 -7.30 4.52 -8.74
C LEU A 75 -6.03 5.36 -8.91
N VAL A 76 -5.36 5.19 -10.03
CA VAL A 76 -4.09 5.87 -10.33
C VAL A 76 -4.34 7.00 -11.32
N ASP A 77 -4.17 8.24 -10.88
CA ASP A 77 -4.20 9.41 -11.75
C ASP A 77 -2.77 9.85 -12.12
N PRO A 78 -2.34 9.69 -13.39
CA PRO A 78 -0.99 10.03 -13.81
C PRO A 78 -0.72 11.55 -13.78
N HIS A 79 -1.75 12.40 -13.93
CA HIS A 79 -1.58 13.85 -13.85
C HIS A 79 -1.31 14.32 -12.42
N ILE A 80 -1.94 13.68 -11.43
CA ILE A 80 -1.63 13.93 -10.02
C ILE A 80 -0.20 13.48 -9.71
N ILE A 81 0.17 12.26 -10.11
CA ILE A 81 1.50 11.69 -9.84
C ILE A 81 2.60 12.52 -10.52
N ALA A 82 2.40 12.95 -11.77
CA ALA A 82 3.37 13.75 -12.52
C ALA A 82 3.66 15.12 -11.89
N ARG A 83 2.74 15.63 -11.05
CA ARG A 83 2.93 16.89 -10.31
C ARG A 83 3.62 16.69 -8.96
N ALA A 84 3.80 15.45 -8.49
CA ALA A 84 4.53 15.17 -7.25
C ALA A 84 6.04 15.43 -7.44
N PRO A 85 6.81 15.69 -6.36
CA PRO A 85 8.25 15.87 -6.47
C PRO A 85 8.93 14.69 -7.16
N ALA A 86 9.77 14.96 -8.16
CA ALA A 86 10.43 13.93 -8.98
C ALA A 86 11.22 12.88 -8.17
N ARG A 87 11.75 13.27 -6.99
CA ARG A 87 12.41 12.36 -6.05
C ARG A 87 11.50 11.19 -5.63
N LEU A 88 10.19 11.40 -5.53
CA LEU A 88 9.25 10.35 -5.16
C LEU A 88 9.10 9.31 -6.28
N LEU A 89 9.03 9.74 -7.55
CA LEU A 89 9.05 8.81 -8.67
C LEU A 89 10.37 8.02 -8.73
N SER A 90 11.50 8.70 -8.53
CA SER A 90 12.81 8.04 -8.45
C SER A 90 12.88 7.02 -7.31
N ALA A 91 12.30 7.32 -6.14
CA ALA A 91 12.21 6.36 -5.04
C ALA A 91 11.39 5.11 -5.43
N GLY A 92 10.25 5.29 -6.12
CA GLY A 92 9.42 4.18 -6.60
C GLY A 92 10.10 3.33 -7.67
N MET A 93 10.93 3.92 -8.52
CA MET A 93 11.78 3.16 -9.45
C MET A 93 12.77 2.27 -8.68
N GLY A 94 13.35 2.78 -7.59
CA GLY A 94 14.21 2.01 -6.70
C GLY A 94 13.48 0.84 -6.01
N ASP A 95 12.30 1.09 -5.44
CA ASP A 95 11.46 0.04 -4.84
C ASP A 95 11.06 -1.03 -5.87
N SER A 96 10.71 -0.61 -7.09
CA SER A 96 10.34 -1.53 -8.18
C SER A 96 11.51 -2.38 -8.66
N LEU A 97 12.72 -1.82 -8.72
CA LEU A 97 13.93 -2.54 -9.14
C LEU A 97 14.26 -3.70 -8.19
N ALA A 98 14.04 -3.52 -6.88
CA ALA A 98 14.29 -4.56 -5.89
C ALA A 98 13.43 -5.82 -6.13
N LYS A 99 12.20 -5.66 -6.65
CA LYS A 99 11.23 -6.76 -6.81
C LYS A 99 11.74 -7.89 -7.69
N TRP A 100 12.48 -7.59 -8.76
CA TRP A 100 13.06 -8.63 -9.61
C TRP A 100 14.03 -9.54 -8.82
N TYR A 101 14.91 -8.93 -8.03
CA TYR A 101 15.91 -9.65 -7.27
C TYR A 101 15.29 -10.40 -6.08
N GLU A 102 14.34 -9.76 -5.36
CA GLU A 102 13.57 -10.40 -4.29
C GLU A 102 12.81 -11.61 -4.82
N SER A 103 12.00 -11.42 -5.87
CA SER A 103 11.18 -12.48 -6.45
C SER A 103 12.02 -13.61 -6.99
N ARG A 104 13.11 -13.33 -7.73
CA ARG A 104 13.95 -14.39 -8.31
C ARG A 104 14.46 -15.36 -7.25
N VAL A 105 14.94 -14.83 -6.11
CA VAL A 105 15.44 -15.67 -5.01
C VAL A 105 14.28 -16.37 -4.29
N SER A 106 13.16 -15.68 -4.06
CA SER A 106 11.99 -16.27 -3.39
C SER A 106 11.30 -17.37 -4.20
N THR A 107 11.40 -17.34 -5.53
CA THR A 107 10.73 -18.31 -6.42
C THR A 107 11.69 -19.33 -7.04
N GLU A 108 13.00 -19.28 -6.76
CA GLU A 108 13.99 -20.14 -7.44
C GLU A 108 13.75 -21.65 -7.23
N ARG A 109 13.09 -22.00 -6.12
CA ARG A 109 12.78 -23.39 -5.72
C ARG A 109 11.33 -23.78 -5.96
N ILE A 110 10.52 -22.87 -6.51
CA ILE A 110 9.13 -23.14 -6.83
C ILE A 110 9.12 -23.80 -8.22
N GLU A 111 8.59 -25.02 -8.31
CA GLU A 111 8.30 -25.64 -9.61
C GLU A 111 7.39 -24.71 -10.40
N LYS A 112 7.77 -24.42 -11.64
CA LYS A 112 6.90 -23.64 -12.52
C LYS A 112 5.62 -24.45 -12.75
N ASP A 113 4.48 -23.82 -12.49
CA ASP A 113 3.19 -24.35 -12.92
C ASP A 113 3.30 -24.64 -14.43
N PRO A 114 2.85 -25.82 -14.91
CA PRO A 114 3.04 -26.27 -16.29
C PRO A 114 2.44 -25.32 -17.34
#